data_AF-A0A392PYY5-F1
#
_entry.id   AF-A0A392PYY5-F1
#
_cell.length_a   1.000
_cell.length_b   1.000
_cell.length_c   1.000
_cell.angle_alpha   90.00
_cell.angle_beta   90.00
_cell.angle_gamma   90.00
#
_symmetry.space_group_name_H-M   'P 1'
#
loop_
_entity.id
_entity.type
_entity.pdbx_description
1 polymer ?
#
loop_
_entity_poly.entity_id
_entity_poly.type
_entity_poly.pdbx_seq_one_letter_code
_entity_poly.pdbx_strand_id
1 'polypeptide(L)' 'MDFGVFPGAWTAILVSLDNAGMWNLRAENLNSWYLGQEVYLQVVNPENDSNENSLPDNAIYCGLLSSLQ' A
#
# COMPACT_ATOMS: atom_id res chain seq x y z
N MET A 1 7.75 7.60 9.94
CA MET A 1 8.90 6.81 10.42
C MET A 1 9.72 6.63 9.18
N ASP A 2 10.84 7.34 9.12
CA ASP A 2 11.48 7.57 7.82
C ASP A 2 12.79 6.80 7.84
N PHE A 3 12.85 5.75 7.03
CA PHE A 3 14.02 4.91 6.91
C PHE A 3 14.94 5.48 5.82
N GLY A 4 16.11 5.97 6.22
CA GLY A 4 17.09 6.50 5.28
C GLY A 4 17.86 5.39 4.57
N VAL A 5 18.06 5.53 3.25
CA VAL A 5 18.98 4.71 2.46
C VAL A 5 20.01 5.65 1.85
N PHE A 6 21.29 5.48 2.22
CA PHE A 6 22.36 6.34 1.71
C PHE A 6 22.84 5.88 0.33
N PRO A 7 23.45 6.78 -0.48
CA PRO A 7 23.99 6.41 -1.79
C PRO A 7 24.97 5.23 -1.71
N GLY A 8 24.70 4.16 -2.46
CA GLY A 8 25.52 2.94 -2.47
C GLY A 8 25.38 2.04 -1.24
N ALA A 9 24.42 2.32 -0.35
CA ALA A 9 24.17 1.55 0.86
C ALA A 9 22.79 0.85 0.82
N TRP A 10 22.51 0.08 1.88
CA TRP A 10 21.22 -0.56 2.11
C TRP A 10 20.79 -0.39 3.57
N THR A 11 19.49 -0.46 3.80
CA THR A 11 18.88 -0.44 5.14
C THR A 11 17.94 -1.63 5.25
N ALA A 12 18.07 -2.43 6.31
CA ALA A 12 17.13 -3.50 6.61
C ALA A 12 16.11 -3.05 7.64
N ILE A 13 14.87 -3.41 7.42
CA ILE A 13 13.75 -3.20 8.34
C ILE A 13 13.08 -4.54 8.59
N LEU A 14 12.57 -4.74 9.81
CA LEU A 14 11.72 -5.86 10.17
C LEU A 14 10.33 -5.31 10.49
N VAL A 15 9.30 -5.87 9.85
CA VAL A 15 7.92 -5.48 10.03
C VAL A 15 7.06 -6.72 10.30
N SER A 16 6.09 -6.57 11.20
CA SER A 16 5.01 -7.56 11.38
C SER A 16 3.88 -7.21 10.40
N LEU A 17 3.37 -8.19 9.68
CA LEU A 17 2.26 -8.04 8.74
C LEU A 17 0.98 -8.60 9.37
N ASP A 18 0.51 -7.97 10.44
CA ASP A 18 -0.69 -8.35 11.19
C ASP A 18 -1.96 -7.62 10.74
N ASN A 19 -1.84 -6.70 9.78
CA ASN A 19 -2.95 -5.94 9.22
C ASN A 19 -3.14 -6.25 7.73
N ALA A 20 -4.26 -6.89 7.42
CA ALA A 20 -4.64 -7.31 6.08
C ALA A 20 -5.07 -6.13 5.20
N GLY A 21 -4.84 -6.25 3.90
CA GLY A 21 -5.21 -5.25 2.91
C GLY A 21 -4.07 -4.89 1.97
N MET A 22 -4.22 -3.75 1.31
CA MET A 22 -3.25 -3.22 0.34
C MET A 22 -2.40 -2.10 0.95
N TRP A 23 -1.09 -2.27 0.92
CA TRP A 23 -0.12 -1.34 1.49
C TRP A 23 0.78 -0.76 0.40
N ASN A 24 0.94 0.57 0.38
CA ASN A 24 1.85 1.27 -0.52
C ASN A 24 3.17 1.56 0.21
N LEU A 25 4.26 0.92 -0.25
CA LEU A 25 5.62 1.22 0.18
C LEU A 25 6.28 2.09 -0.88
N ARG A 26 6.71 3.29 -0.51
CA ARG A 26 7.25 4.28 -1.47
C ARG A 26 8.34 5.14 -0.87
N ALA A 27 9.11 5.78 -1.74
CA ALA A 27 9.98 6.87 -1.33
C ALA A 27 9.15 8.09 -0.89
N GLU A 28 9.49 8.70 0.25
CA GLU A 28 8.90 9.97 0.69
C GLU A 28 9.57 11.17 -0.01
N ASN A 29 9.71 11.04 -1.32
CA ASN A 29 10.18 12.11 -2.20
C ASN A 29 9.17 12.21 -3.36
N LEU A 30 8.55 13.37 -3.50
CA LEU A 30 7.47 13.58 -4.47
C LEU A 30 7.91 13.28 -5.91
N ASN A 31 9.12 13.67 -6.29
CA ASN A 31 9.63 13.45 -7.64
C ASN A 31 9.86 11.96 -7.91
N SER A 32 10.48 11.26 -6.97
CA SER A 32 10.69 9.81 -7.09
C SER A 32 9.37 9.04 -7.10
N TRP A 33 8.41 9.44 -6.28
CA TRP A 33 7.09 8.81 -6.25
C TRP A 33 6.34 9.04 -7.58
N TYR A 34 6.34 10.27 -8.10
CA TYR A 34 5.74 10.56 -9.41
C TYR A 34 6.39 9.77 -10.56
N LEU A 35 7.69 9.48 -10.44
CA LEU A 35 8.42 8.64 -11.38
C LEU A 35 8.25 7.13 -11.15
N GLY A 36 7.39 6.73 -10.20
CA GLY A 36 7.00 5.35 -9.97
C GLY A 36 7.89 4.56 -9.01
N GLN A 37 8.68 5.22 -8.16
CA GLN A 37 9.46 4.55 -7.11
C GLN A 37 8.57 4.12 -5.93
N GLU A 38 7.72 3.13 -6.19
CA GLU A 38 6.78 2.54 -5.24
C GLU A 38 6.54 1.06 -5.52
N VAL A 39 6.14 0.32 -4.48
CA VAL A 39 5.71 -1.06 -4.54
C VAL A 39 4.43 -1.20 -3.71
N TYR A 40 3.49 -2.00 -4.22
CA TYR A 40 2.30 -2.37 -3.49
C TYR A 40 2.45 -3.78 -2.92
N LEU A 41 2.08 -3.93 -1.66
CA LEU A 41 2.09 -5.18 -0.91
C LEU A 41 0.65 -5.56 -0.57
N GLN A 42 0.24 -6.77 -0.92
CA GLN A 42 -1.05 -7.33 -0.51
C GLN A 42 -0.81 -8.28 0.66
N VAL A 43 -1.36 -7.93 1.82
CA VAL A 43 -1.38 -8.82 2.99
C VAL A 43 -2.73 -9.51 3.01
N VAL A 44 -2.72 -10.82 2.75
CA VAL A 44 -3.93 -11.65 2.71
C VAL A 44 -4.17 -12.26 4.07
N ASN A 45 -5.38 -12.10 4.62
CA ASN A 45 -5.81 -12.87 5.77
C ASN A 45 -6.51 -14.15 5.31
N PRO A 46 -5.97 -15.36 5.59
CA PRO A 46 -6.65 -16.61 5.26
C PRO A 46 -7.81 -16.93 6.22
N GLU A 47 -7.89 -16.25 7.36
CA GLU A 47 -8.99 -16.40 8.32
C GLU A 47 -10.13 -15.43 7.98
N ASN A 48 -11.36 -15.80 8.37
CA ASN A 48 -12.55 -14.98 8.16
C ASN A 48 -12.56 -13.82 9.18
N ASP A 49 -11.70 -12.84 8.93
CA ASP A 49 -11.55 -11.66 9.76
C ASP A 49 -12.38 -10.49 9.22
N SER A 50 -13.07 -9.80 10.12
CA SER A 50 -13.96 -8.66 9.81
C SER A 50 -13.22 -7.31 9.94
N ASN A 51 -11.91 -7.34 10.16
CA ASN A 51 -11.10 -6.16 10.46
C ASN A 51 -10.77 -5.31 9.22
N GLU A 52 -10.83 -5.86 8.01
CA GLU A 52 -10.71 -5.05 6.80
C GLU A 52 -12.02 -4.30 6.58
N ASN A 53 -11.96 -2.96 6.64
CA ASN A 53 -13.11 -2.13 6.38
C ASN A 53 -13.63 -2.39 4.97
N SER A 54 -14.94 -2.61 4.84
CA SER A 54 -15.59 -2.64 3.54
C SER A 54 -15.35 -1.33 2.79
N LEU A 55 -15.40 -1.39 1.47
CA LEU A 55 -15.36 -0.19 0.63
C LEU A 55 -16.39 0.85 1.15
N PRO A 56 -15.98 2.12 1.33
CA PRO A 56 -16.90 3.15 1.80
C PRO A 56 -17.92 3.49 0.71
N ASP A 57 -19.09 3.99 1.12
CA ASP A 57 -20.21 4.30 0.20
C ASP A 57 -19.86 5.33 -0.89
N ASN A 58 -18.84 6.16 -0.65
CA ASN A 58 -18.36 7.17 -1.60
C ASN A 58 -17.13 6.70 -2.42
N ALA A 59 -16.87 5.39 -2.46
CA ALA A 59 -15.82 4.84 -3.31
C ALA A 59 -16.09 5.17 -4.78
N ILE A 60 -15.05 5.65 -5.47
CA ILE A 60 -15.12 5.94 -6.91
C ILE A 60 -14.74 4.67 -7.66
N TYR A 61 -15.62 4.21 -8.55
CA TYR A 61 -15.36 3.05 -9.39
C TYR A 61 -14.79 3.48 -10.73
N CYS A 62 -13.76 2.76 -11.19
CA CYS A 62 -13.04 3.07 -12.43
C CYS A 62 -13.21 1.95 -13.48
N GLY A 63 -13.12 2.31 -14.76
CA GLY A 63 -13.09 1.35 -15.87
C GLY A 63 -14.36 0.51 -15.98
N LEU A 64 -14.21 -0.82 -16.02
CA LEU A 64 -15.33 -1.77 -16.15
C LEU A 64 -16.33 -1.70 -15.00
N LEU A 65 -15.90 -1.20 -13.83
CA LEU A 65 -16.76 -1.06 -12.65
C LEU A 65 -17.48 0.30 -12.61
N SER A 66 -17.27 1.18 -13.59
CA SER A 66 -17.88 2.53 -13.60
C SER A 66 -19.41 2.53 -13.53
N SER A 67 -20.08 1.41 -13.85
CA SER A 67 -21.55 1.28 -13.71
C SER A 67 -22.03 1.08 -12.27
N LEU A 68 -21.11 0.85 -11.31
CA LEU A 68 -21.42 0.71 -9.88
C LEU A 68 -21.39 2.06 -9.14
N GLN A 69 -21.10 3.15 -9.86
CA GLN A 69 -21.12 4.51 -9.35
C GLN A 69 -22.55 5.00 -9.09
#